data_AF-A0A1G9UVW5-F1
#
_entry.id   AF-A0A1G9UVW5-F1
#
_cell.length_a   1.000
_cell.length_b   1.000
_cell.length_c   1.000
_cell.angle_alpha   90.00
_cell.angle_beta   90.00
_cell.angle_gamma   90.00
#
_symmetry.space_group_name_H-M   'P 1'
#
loop_
_entity.id
_entity.type
_entity.pdbx_description
1 polymer ?
#
loop_
_entity_poly.entity_id
_entity_poly.type
_entity_poly.pdbx_seq_one_letter_code
_entity_poly.pdbx_strand_id
1 'polypeptide(L)' 'MITSAERMKNRIKLVDYSMVFISVLWLTTVDFDHMTTLNWVAGGSIIGYIILFVIRRLMNR' A
#
# COMPACT_ATOMS: atom_id res chain seq x y z
N MET A 1 -0.14 13.79 -27.45
CA MET A 1 1.17 13.15 -27.23
C MET A 1 1.29 12.88 -25.74
N ILE A 2 1.05 11.65 -25.26
CA ILE A 2 1.17 11.33 -23.82
C ILE A 2 2.66 11.33 -23.50
N THR A 3 3.10 12.34 -22.76
CA THR A 3 4.50 12.49 -22.38
C THR A 3 4.95 11.33 -21.49
N SER A 4 6.22 10.96 -21.55
CA SER A 4 6.80 9.88 -20.74
C SER A 4 6.49 10.05 -19.24
N ALA A 5 6.37 11.31 -18.79
CA ALA A 5 6.05 11.69 -17.42
C ALA A 5 4.61 11.32 -17.01
N GLU A 6 3.61 11.49 -17.88
CA GLU A 6 2.23 11.09 -17.59
C GLU A 6 2.09 9.57 -17.51
N ARG A 7 2.81 8.85 -18.39
CA ARG A 7 2.83 7.38 -18.39
C ARG A 7 3.46 6.83 -17.10
N MET A 8 4.53 7.47 -16.61
CA MET A 8 5.18 7.15 -15.34
C MET A 8 4.26 7.43 -14.14
N LYS A 9 3.61 8.59 -14.10
CA LYS A 9 2.67 8.95 -13.01
C LYS A 9 1.50 7.96 -12.91
N ASN A 10 0.92 7.55 -14.03
CA ASN A 10 -0.18 6.57 -14.02
C ASN A 10 0.28 5.19 -13.55
N ARG A 11 1.51 4.76 -13.90
CA ARG A 11 2.09 3.51 -13.37
C ARG A 11 2.29 3.55 -11.86
N ILE A 12 2.83 4.65 -11.33
CA ILE A 12 3.03 4.83 -9.88
C ILE A 12 1.67 4.75 -9.15
N LYS A 13 0.64 5.43 -9.67
CA LYS A 13 -0.72 5.33 -9.12
C LYS A 13 -1.25 3.90 -9.15
N LEU A 14 -1.01 3.15 -10.23
CA LEU A 14 -1.45 1.76 -10.37
C LEU A 14 -0.76 0.85 -9.35
N VAL A 15 0.55 1.03 -9.15
CA VAL A 15 1.33 0.29 -8.15
C VAL A 15 0.84 0.60 -6.74
N ASP A 16 0.59 1.87 -6.41
CA ASP A 16 0.04 2.25 -5.10
C ASP A 16 -1.32 1.58 -4.84
N TYR A 17 -2.22 1.57 -5.83
CA TYR A 17 -3.51 0.88 -5.72
C TYR A 17 -3.36 -0.62 -5.53
N SER A 18 -2.47 -1.28 -6.27
CA SER A 18 -2.18 -2.71 -6.10
C SER A 18 -1.59 -3.01 -4.72
N MET A 19 -0.74 -2.13 -4.18
CA MET A 19 -0.15 -2.27 -2.85
C MET A 19 -1.23 -2.21 -1.76
N VAL A 20 -2.16 -1.27 -1.86
CA VAL A 20 -3.32 -1.17 -0.95
C VAL A 20 -4.20 -2.41 -1.06
N PHE A 21 -4.45 -2.91 -2.27
CA PHE A 21 -5.27 -4.11 -2.48
C PHE A 21 -4.63 -5.37 -1.88
N ILE A 22 -3.33 -5.58 -2.09
CA ILE A 22 -2.57 -6.70 -1.49
C ILE A 22 -2.57 -6.59 0.03
N SER A 23 -2.47 -5.36 0.57
CA SER A 23 -2.51 -5.11 2.02
C SER A 23 -3.86 -5.49 2.64
N VAL A 24 -4.97 -5.17 1.96
CA VAL A 24 -6.32 -5.55 2.39
C VAL A 24 -6.51 -7.06 2.30
N LEU A 25 -6.06 -7.69 1.21
CA LEU A 25 -6.08 -9.15 1.07
C LEU A 25 -5.30 -9.83 2.20
N TRP A 26 -4.10 -9.34 2.50
CA TRP A 26 -3.27 -9.86 3.58
C TRP A 26 -3.99 -9.77 4.93
N LEU A 27 -4.60 -8.62 5.25
CA LEU A 27 -5.42 -8.42 6.45
C LEU A 27 -6.57 -9.42 6.56
N THR A 28 -7.22 -9.77 5.45
CA THR A 28 -8.32 -10.76 5.45
C THR A 28 -7.85 -12.20 5.61
N THR A 29 -6.61 -12.50 5.24
CA THR A 29 -6.03 -13.86 5.31
C THR A 29 -5.26 -14.12 6.59
N VAL A 30 -4.91 -13.07 7.35
CA VAL A 30 -4.10 -13.22 8.54
C VAL A 30 -4.96 -13.70 9.71
N ASP A 31 -4.52 -14.79 10.33
CA ASP A 31 -5.07 -15.25 11.60
C ASP A 31 -4.33 -14.51 12.73
N PHE A 32 -5.01 -13.54 13.34
CA PHE A 32 -4.46 -12.71 14.41
C PHE A 32 -4.16 -13.51 15.69
N ASP A 33 -4.81 -14.65 15.92
CA ASP A 33 -4.62 -15.47 17.12
C ASP A 33 -3.34 -16.32 17.06
N HIS A 34 -2.84 -16.64 15.85
CA HIS A 34 -1.64 -17.45 15.63
C HIS A 34 -0.54 -16.70 14.86
N MET A 35 -0.48 -15.38 14.97
CA MET A 35 0.54 -14.59 14.26
C MET A 35 1.95 -14.87 14.79
N THR A 36 2.85 -15.29 13.90
CA THR A 36 4.29 -15.26 14.15
C THR A 36 4.82 -13.83 14.18
N THR A 37 5.95 -13.60 14.86
CA THR A 37 6.62 -12.29 14.95
C THR A 37 6.87 -11.66 13.56
N LEU A 38 7.10 -12.50 12.54
CA LEU A 38 7.27 -12.08 11.15
C LEU A 38 6.00 -11.43 10.58
N ASN A 39 4.82 -12.02 10.85
CA ASN A 39 3.53 -11.49 10.40
C ASN A 39 3.18 -10.17 11.12
N TRP A 40 3.58 -10.02 12.38
CA TRP A 40 3.44 -8.75 13.12
C TRP A 40 4.25 -7.62 12.48
N VAL A 41 5.52 -7.86 12.16
CA VAL A 41 6.39 -6.86 11.49
C VAL A 41 5.87 -6.53 10.09
N ALA A 42 5.38 -7.53 9.35
CA ALA A 42 4.76 -7.34 8.04
C ALA A 42 3.48 -6.48 8.14
N GLY A 43 2.60 -6.79 9.09
CA GLY A 43 1.37 -6.02 9.34
C GLY A 43 1.65 -4.59 9.76
N GLY A 44 2.61 -4.37 10.67
CA GLY A 44 3.05 -3.03 11.07
C GLY A 44 3.61 -2.22 9.90
N SER A 45 4.38 -2.86 9.03
CA SER A 45 4.96 -2.22 7.83
C SER A 45 3.89 -1.88 6.79
N ILE A 46 2.88 -2.74 6.62
CA ILE A 46 1.72 -2.52 5.76
C ILE A 46 0.89 -1.33 6.26
N ILE A 47 0.58 -1.29 7.55
CA ILE A 47 -0.19 -0.20 8.17
C ILE A 47 0.59 1.12 8.05
N GLY A 48 1.89 1.12 8.33
CA GLY A 48 2.74 2.30 8.16
C GLY A 48 2.76 2.83 6.73
N TYR A 49 2.79 1.93 5.74
CA TYR A 49 2.73 2.30 4.33
C TYR A 49 1.37 2.94 3.95
N ILE A 50 0.26 2.37 4.43
CA ILE A 50 -1.08 2.92 4.20
C ILE A 50 -1.21 4.33 4.79
N ILE A 51 -0.68 4.56 6.00
CA ILE A 51 -0.69 5.89 6.63
C ILE A 51 0.10 6.90 5.79
N LEU A 52 1.31 6.55 5.36
CA LEU A 52 2.13 7.41 4.49
C LEU A 52 1.46 7.68 3.14
N PHE A 53 0.77 6.69 2.58
CA PHE A 53 -0.03 6.86 1.35
C PHE A 53 -1.16 7.85 1.54
N VAL A 54 -1.91 7.76 2.65
CA VAL A 54 -2.99 8.71 2.98
C VAL A 54 -2.44 10.12 3.17
N ILE A 55 -1.33 10.28 3.91
CA ILE A 55 -0.68 11.58 4.11
C ILE A 55 -0.24 12.18 2.77
N ARG A 56 0.44 11.41 1.92
CA ARG A 56 0.81 11.87 0.56
C ARG A 56 -0.41 12.29 -0.24
N ARG A 57 -1.50 11.53 -0.17
CA ARG A 57 -2.74 11.86 -0.89
C ARG A 57 -3.40 13.14 -0.40
N LEU A 58 -3.27 13.46 0.89
CA LEU A 58 -3.78 14.70 1.49
C LEU A 58 -2.88 15.91 1.16
N MET A 59 -1.55 15.75 1.14
CA MET A 59 -0.63 16.84 0.77
C MET A 59 -0.60 17.17 -0.72
N ASN A 60 -0.96 16.22 -1.59
CA ASN A 60 -1.01 16.43 -3.05
C ASN A 60 -2.38 16.97 -3.54
N ARG A 61 -3.26 17.38 -2.62
CA ARG A 61 -4.45 18.18 -2.92
C ARG A 61 -4.15 19.65 -2.65
#